data_AF-A0A1V5EAE2-F1
#
_entry.id   AF-A0A1V5EAE2-F1
#
_cell.length_a   1.000
_cell.length_b   1.000
_cell.length_c   1.000
_cell.angle_alpha   90.00
_cell.angle_beta   90.00
_cell.angle_gamma   90.00
#
_symmetry.space_group_name_H-M   'P 1'
#
loop_
_entity.id
_entity.type
_entity.pdbx_description
1 polymer ?
#
loop_
_entity_poly.entity_id
_entity_poly.type
_entity_poly.pdbx_seq_one_letter_code
_entity_poly.pdbx_strand_id
1 'polypeptide(L)'
;MVSLPNHRGALHPGIFEPPGAEQSNRNMEAVNFMEANIEPLKKILKNCTLCPRRCRVDRTRGEKGFCGLDDRLRVDRALAHHGEEPPLSGSRGAGTIFFSSCNLRCSYCQNHQISHRAGGGLLDAEGLVRIMLRPEGV
;
A
#
# COMPACT_ATOMS: atom_id res chain seq x y z
N MET A 1 8.30 -34.61 14.48
CA MET A 1 9.21 -33.72 13.73
C MET A 1 8.94 -33.92 12.25
N VAL A 2 8.06 -33.10 11.65
CA VAL A 2 7.88 -33.11 10.20
C VAL A 2 8.76 -31.98 9.67
N SER A 3 9.84 -32.35 9.01
CA SER A 3 10.76 -31.41 8.35
C SER A 3 9.99 -30.60 7.30
N LEU A 4 9.93 -29.28 7.48
CA LEU A 4 9.44 -28.37 6.45
C LEU A 4 10.43 -28.38 5.27
N PRO A 5 9.96 -28.53 4.02
CA PRO A 5 10.85 -28.44 2.87
C PRO A 5 11.45 -27.04 2.78
N ASN A 6 12.77 -27.00 2.56
CA ASN A 6 13.55 -25.79 2.32
C ASN A 6 13.16 -25.21 0.95
N HIS A 7 12.11 -24.41 0.90
CA HIS A 7 11.71 -23.67 -0.30
C HIS A 7 12.60 -22.44 -0.47
N ARG A 8 13.86 -22.65 -0.89
CA ARG A 8 14.61 -21.61 -1.59
C ARG A 8 13.85 -21.31 -2.87
N GLY A 9 13.03 -20.28 -2.84
CA GLY A 9 12.23 -19.81 -3.97
C GLY A 9 13.12 -19.38 -5.12
N ALA A 10 13.42 -20.32 -6.01
CA ALA A 10 13.85 -19.98 -7.35
C ALA A 10 12.70 -19.21 -8.01
N LEU A 11 12.96 -17.95 -8.39
CA LEU A 11 12.06 -17.16 -9.23
C LEU A 11 11.77 -17.99 -10.49
N HIS A 12 10.49 -18.25 -10.78
CA HIS A 12 10.12 -18.94 -12.00
C HIS A 12 10.63 -18.11 -13.20
N PRO A 13 11.42 -18.69 -14.13
CA PRO A 13 12.16 -17.93 -15.15
C PRO A 13 11.30 -17.23 -16.22
N GLY A 14 9.98 -17.10 -16.04
CA GLY A 14 9.05 -16.53 -17.01
C GLY A 14 8.12 -15.43 -16.47
N ILE A 15 8.38 -14.86 -15.28
CA ILE A 15 7.49 -13.85 -14.68
C ILE A 15 7.82 -12.42 -15.17
N PHE A 16 8.95 -12.22 -15.84
CA PHE A 16 9.43 -10.89 -16.24
C PHE A 16 9.99 -10.91 -17.67
N GLU A 17 9.18 -11.32 -18.65
CA GLU A 17 9.49 -10.95 -20.03
C GLU A 17 9.31 -9.43 -20.20
N PRO A 18 10.20 -8.73 -20.93
CA PRO A 18 10.04 -7.32 -21.18
C PRO A 18 8.71 -7.08 -21.93
N PRO A 19 7.94 -6.05 -21.53
CA PRO A 19 6.66 -5.77 -22.17
C PRO A 19 6.85 -5.54 -23.67
N GLY A 20 6.00 -6.17 -24.50
CA GLY A 20 5.95 -5.89 -25.94
C GLY A 20 5.67 -4.41 -26.23
N ALA A 21 5.91 -3.95 -27.47
CA ALA A 21 5.82 -2.53 -27.84
C ALA A 21 4.47 -1.88 -27.50
N GLU A 22 3.35 -2.61 -27.64
CA GLU A 22 2.03 -2.12 -27.27
C GLU A 22 1.87 -1.92 -25.75
N GLN A 23 2.37 -2.86 -24.94
CA GLN A 23 2.39 -2.74 -23.48
C GLN A 23 3.34 -1.63 -23.03
N SER A 24 4.47 -1.44 -23.71
CA SER A 24 5.40 -0.34 -23.47
C SER A 24 4.77 1.04 -23.74
N ASN A 25 3.98 1.18 -24.81
CA ASN A 25 3.24 2.41 -25.09
C ASN A 25 2.17 2.70 -24.03
N ARG A 26 1.41 1.68 -23.61
CA ARG A 26 0.43 1.81 -22.52
C ARG A 26 1.08 2.21 -21.19
N ASN A 27 2.29 1.70 -20.92
CA ASN A 27 3.06 2.08 -19.74
C ASN A 27 3.45 3.57 -19.79
N MET A 28 3.85 4.09 -20.96
CA MET A 28 4.20 5.50 -21.13
C MET A 28 3.00 6.43 -20.93
N GLU A 29 1.84 6.06 -21.46
CA GLU A 29 0.59 6.81 -21.25
C GLU A 29 0.21 6.87 -19.77
N ALA A 30 0.32 5.75 -19.06
CA ALA A 30 0.07 5.68 -17.63
C ALA A 30 1.03 6.56 -16.82
N VAL A 31 2.33 6.53 -17.15
CA VAL A 31 3.34 7.38 -16.51
C VAL A 31 3.03 8.86 -16.73
N ASN A 32 2.76 9.28 -17.97
CA ASN A 32 2.41 10.67 -18.29
C ASN A 32 1.15 11.12 -17.54
N PHE A 33 0.14 10.26 -17.44
CA PHE A 33 -1.05 10.54 -16.65
C PHE A 33 -0.71 10.73 -15.17
N MET A 34 0.11 9.85 -14.59
CA MET A 34 0.53 9.96 -13.20
C MET A 34 1.31 11.27 -12.96
N GLU A 35 2.29 11.57 -13.81
CA GLU A 35 3.11 12.79 -13.72
C GLU A 35 2.26 14.06 -13.78
N ALA A 36 1.31 14.13 -14.72
CA ALA A 36 0.39 15.25 -14.85
C ALA A 36 -0.48 15.48 -13.60
N ASN A 37 -0.70 14.44 -12.79
CA ASN A 37 -1.52 14.51 -11.58
C ASN A 37 -0.73 14.77 -10.29
N ILE A 38 0.61 14.73 -10.29
CA ILE A 38 1.42 14.93 -9.08
C ILE A 38 1.15 16.30 -8.44
N GLU A 39 1.25 17.38 -9.22
CA GLU A 39 1.07 18.74 -8.68
C GLU A 39 -0.36 19.04 -8.23
N PRO A 40 -1.42 18.66 -8.97
CA PRO A 40 -2.79 18.70 -8.46
C PRO A 40 -2.97 17.96 -7.13
N LEU A 41 -2.43 16.75 -7.00
CA LEU A 41 -2.55 15.96 -5.76
C LEU A 41 -1.81 16.62 -4.59
N LYS A 42 -0.61 17.18 -4.82
CA LYS A 42 0.12 17.93 -3.79
C LYS A 42 -0.66 19.16 -3.30
N LYS A 43 -1.38 19.86 -4.19
CA LYS A 43 -2.26 20.97 -3.78
C LYS A 43 -3.38 20.52 -2.85
N ILE A 44 -3.94 19.33 -3.08
CA ILE A 44 -4.95 18.75 -2.17
C ILE A 44 -4.33 18.49 -0.80
N LEU A 45 -3.08 18.04 -0.70
CA LEU A 45 -2.42 17.80 0.59
C LEU A 45 -2.24 19.08 1.44
N LYS A 46 -2.08 20.24 0.81
CA LYS A 46 -2.00 21.55 1.50
C LYS A 46 -3.32 22.02 2.12
N ASN A 47 -4.44 21.46 1.68
CA ASN A 47 -5.78 21.77 2.18
C ASN A 47 -6.63 20.49 2.13
N CYS A 48 -6.29 19.53 2.98
CA CYS A 48 -6.72 18.14 2.80
C CYS A 48 -8.25 17.96 2.79
N THR A 49 -8.77 17.51 1.64
CA THR A 49 -10.17 17.13 1.41
C THR A 49 -10.36 15.69 0.95
N LEU A 50 -9.32 14.85 1.03
CA LEU A 50 -9.30 13.45 0.55
C LEU A 50 -10.32 12.51 1.21
N CYS A 51 -10.98 12.94 2.29
CA CYS A 51 -12.00 12.14 2.95
C CYS A 51 -13.23 12.99 3.31
N PRO A 52 -14.39 12.38 3.61
CA PRO A 52 -15.63 13.11 3.89
C PRO A 52 -15.53 14.11 5.06
N ARG A 53 -14.55 13.95 5.95
CA ARG A 53 -14.32 14.87 7.07
C ARG A 53 -13.75 16.23 6.67
N ARG A 54 -13.14 16.33 5.47
CA ARG A 54 -12.62 17.59 4.89
C ARG A 54 -11.88 18.47 5.90
N CYS A 55 -10.89 17.91 6.59
CA CYS A 55 -10.21 18.56 7.71
C CYS A 55 -9.39 19.81 7.35
N ARG A 56 -9.07 20.03 6.06
CA ARG A 56 -8.36 21.22 5.57
C ARG A 56 -6.95 21.48 6.14
N VAL A 57 -6.38 20.53 6.87
CA VAL A 57 -4.99 20.62 7.36
C VAL A 57 -3.99 20.63 6.21
N ASP A 58 -2.84 21.26 6.43
CA ASP A 58 -1.69 21.24 5.52
C ASP A 58 -0.75 20.08 5.86
N ARG A 59 -0.94 18.94 5.17
CA ARG A 59 -0.13 17.74 5.38
C ARG A 59 1.34 17.95 5.00
N THR A 60 1.64 18.86 4.08
CA THR A 60 3.02 19.15 3.64
C THR A 60 3.85 19.86 4.70
N ARG A 61 3.17 20.39 5.73
CA ARG A 61 3.78 20.95 6.94
C ARG A 61 3.80 19.96 8.11
N GLY A 62 3.41 18.71 7.88
CA GLY A 62 3.28 17.68 8.90
C GLY A 62 2.01 17.80 9.77
N GLU A 63 1.05 18.65 9.39
CA GLU A 63 -0.20 18.76 10.12
C GLU A 63 -1.05 17.49 9.97
N LYS A 64 -1.75 17.13 11.05
CA LYS A 64 -2.52 15.90 11.13
C LYS A 64 -3.98 16.20 11.39
N GLY A 65 -4.84 15.69 10.52
CA GLY A 65 -6.29 15.73 10.72
C GLY A 65 -6.76 14.61 11.64
N PHE A 66 -8.08 14.37 11.66
CA PHE A 66 -8.70 13.31 12.47
C PHE A 66 -8.11 11.90 12.23
N CYS A 67 -7.66 11.60 11.01
CA CYS A 67 -7.01 10.33 10.70
C CYS A 67 -5.60 10.20 11.28
N GLY A 68 -4.97 11.26 11.80
CA GLY A 68 -3.64 11.19 12.42
C GLY A 68 -2.46 10.96 11.47
N LEU A 69 -2.68 11.00 10.16
CA LEU A 69 -1.64 10.86 9.14
C LEU A 69 -1.11 12.24 8.70
N ASP A 70 0.15 12.31 8.30
CA ASP A 70 0.78 13.44 7.60
C ASP A 70 0.81 13.16 6.07
N ASP A 71 1.83 13.63 5.34
CA ASP A 71 2.03 13.36 3.90
C ASP A 71 2.94 12.16 3.62
N ARG A 72 3.43 11.46 4.65
CA ARG A 72 4.32 10.32 4.50
C ARG A 72 3.52 9.02 4.42
N LEU A 73 4.04 8.09 3.63
CA LEU A 73 3.52 6.74 3.55
C LEU A 73 3.81 5.97 4.84
N ARG A 74 2.77 5.32 5.37
CA ARG A 74 2.83 4.57 6.62
C ARG A 74 2.16 3.21 6.46
N VAL A 75 2.93 2.15 6.70
CA VAL A 75 2.48 0.76 6.58
C VAL A 75 2.57 0.10 7.95
N ASP A 76 1.48 -0.50 8.39
CA ASP A 76 1.41 -1.23 9.66
C ASP A 76 1.97 -2.64 9.51
N ARG A 77 1.62 -3.32 8.41
CA ARG A 77 2.04 -4.70 8.18
C ARG A 77 2.00 -5.06 6.70
N ALA A 78 2.89 -5.96 6.30
CA ALA A 78 2.77 -6.70 5.05
C ALA A 78 2.94 -8.20 5.32
N LEU A 79 2.14 -9.04 4.67
CA LEU A 79 2.18 -10.49 4.85
C LEU A 79 1.46 -11.23 3.71
N ALA A 80 1.73 -12.53 3.60
CA ALA A 80 0.82 -13.45 2.93
C ALA A 80 -0.42 -13.69 3.82
N HIS A 81 -1.58 -13.23 3.36
CA HIS A 81 -2.85 -13.41 4.05
C HIS A 81 -3.60 -14.62 3.48
N HIS A 82 -3.78 -15.64 4.32
CA HIS A 82 -4.50 -16.87 3.96
C HIS A 82 -5.98 -16.84 4.39
N GLY A 83 -6.42 -15.75 5.03
CA GLY A 83 -7.79 -15.58 5.49
C GLY A 83 -8.74 -14.93 4.48
N GLU A 84 -8.25 -14.57 3.29
CA GLU A 84 -9.11 -14.12 2.19
C GLU A 84 -9.95 -15.27 1.62
N GLU A 85 -10.95 -14.93 0.82
CA GLU A 85 -11.77 -15.93 0.12
C GLU A 85 -10.90 -16.83 -0.78
N PRO A 86 -11.21 -18.15 -0.88
CA PRO A 86 -10.39 -19.09 -1.63
C PRO A 86 -10.07 -18.69 -3.09
N PRO A 87 -10.98 -18.06 -3.85
CA PRO A 87 -10.66 -17.57 -5.20
C PRO A 87 -9.58 -16.48 -5.25
N LEU A 88 -9.37 -15.73 -4.15
CA LEU A 88 -8.38 -14.66 -4.04
C LEU A 88 -7.07 -15.17 -3.44
N SER A 89 -7.15 -15.97 -2.38
CA SER A 89 -5.95 -16.48 -1.69
C SER A 89 -5.24 -17.59 -2.47
N GLY A 90 -5.98 -18.34 -3.28
CA GLY A 90 -5.49 -19.58 -3.88
C GLY A 90 -4.84 -20.50 -2.83
N SER A 91 -3.80 -21.24 -3.23
CA SER A 91 -3.03 -22.11 -2.35
C SER A 91 -1.87 -21.42 -1.63
N ARG A 92 -1.54 -20.17 -1.99
CA ARG A 92 -0.33 -19.46 -1.53
C ARG A 92 -0.62 -18.23 -0.67
N GLY A 93 -1.90 -17.93 -0.42
CA GLY A 93 -2.32 -16.70 0.22
C GLY A 93 -2.32 -15.52 -0.74
N ALA A 94 -2.97 -14.43 -0.33
CA ALA A 94 -2.92 -13.15 -1.02
C ALA A 94 -1.81 -12.28 -0.43
N GLY A 95 -1.03 -11.59 -1.26
CA GLY A 95 -0.10 -10.57 -0.77
C GLY A 95 -0.88 -9.37 -0.24
N THR A 96 -0.82 -9.13 1.07
CA THR A 96 -1.60 -8.06 1.73
C THR A 96 -0.68 -7.05 2.36
N ILE A 97 -0.95 -5.76 2.09
CA ILE A 97 -0.30 -4.61 2.70
C ILE A 97 -1.35 -3.80 3.45
N PHE A 98 -1.21 -3.72 4.77
CA PHE A 98 -2.06 -2.94 5.64
C PHE A 98 -1.45 -1.56 5.87
N PHE A 99 -2.05 -0.53 5.26
CA PHE A 99 -1.72 0.86 5.58
C PHE A 99 -2.27 1.24 6.96
N SER A 100 -1.57 2.15 7.64
CA SER A 100 -1.97 2.56 8.99
C SER A 100 -3.06 3.62 8.99
N SER A 101 -3.92 3.54 9.99
CA SER A 101 -5.00 4.48 10.30
C SER A 101 -6.17 4.52 9.29
N CYS A 102 -7.33 4.94 9.80
CA CYS A 102 -8.56 5.10 9.04
C CYS A 102 -9.29 6.37 9.48
N ASN A 103 -9.88 7.08 8.52
CA ASN A 103 -10.64 8.31 8.74
C ASN A 103 -12.10 8.07 9.15
N LEU A 104 -12.57 6.83 9.36
CA LEU A 104 -13.95 6.53 9.77
C LEU A 104 -14.08 6.34 11.30
N ARG A 105 -13.19 5.54 11.89
CA ARG A 105 -13.15 5.12 13.31
C ARG A 105 -14.40 4.33 13.77
N CYS A 106 -14.73 3.26 13.05
CA CYS A 106 -15.91 2.44 13.34
C CYS A 106 -15.82 1.77 14.72
N SER A 107 -16.91 1.77 15.51
CA SER A 107 -16.97 1.12 16.83
C SER A 107 -16.82 -0.41 16.77
N TYR A 108 -17.13 -1.00 15.62
CA TYR A 108 -17.06 -2.44 15.33
C TYR A 108 -15.92 -2.77 14.34
N CYS A 109 -14.86 -1.95 14.31
CA CYS A 109 -13.75 -2.15 13.38
C CYS A 109 -13.01 -3.47 13.67
N GLN A 110 -13.07 -4.43 12.74
CA GLN A 110 -12.31 -5.68 12.81
C GLN A 110 -10.80 -5.44 12.84
N ASN A 111 -10.35 -4.38 12.17
CA ASN A 111 -8.95 -3.96 12.06
C ASN A 111 -8.62 -2.81 13.01
N HIS A 112 -9.26 -2.74 14.19
CA HIS A 112 -9.12 -1.63 15.14
C HIS A 112 -7.65 -1.30 15.46
N GLN A 113 -6.83 -2.32 15.71
CA GLN A 113 -5.43 -2.21 16.09
C GLN A 113 -4.63 -1.35 15.10
N ILE A 114 -4.88 -1.52 13.81
CA ILE A 114 -4.19 -0.84 12.71
C ILE A 114 -4.94 0.41 12.22
N SER A 115 -6.27 0.42 12.35
CA SER A 115 -7.14 1.47 11.80
C SER A 115 -7.38 2.62 12.77
N HIS A 116 -7.23 2.41 14.08
CA HIS A 116 -7.46 3.44 15.10
C HIS A 116 -6.17 4.13 15.57
N ARG A 117 -5.02 3.67 15.09
CA ARG A 117 -3.69 4.21 15.41
C ARG A 117 -2.93 4.51 14.12
N ALA A 118 -2.09 5.54 14.14
CA ALA A 118 -1.12 5.79 13.07
C ALA A 118 0.22 5.12 13.43
N GLY A 119 0.17 3.79 13.64
CA GLY A 119 1.33 2.94 13.99
C GLY A 119 2.21 2.60 12.78
N GLY A 120 3.00 1.54 12.87
CA GLY A 120 3.76 1.03 11.72
C GLY A 120 4.99 1.85 11.29
N GLY A 121 5.62 1.36 10.23
CA GLY A 121 6.83 1.92 9.62
C GLY A 121 6.54 3.03 8.62
N LEU A 122 7.43 4.01 8.56
CA LEU A 122 7.47 4.99 7.46
C LEU A 122 8.26 4.40 6.30
N LEU A 123 7.71 4.51 5.10
CA LEU A 123 8.35 4.00 3.89
C LEU A 123 8.37 5.09 2.82
N ASP A 124 9.35 5.01 1.94
CA ASP A 124 9.35 5.69 0.66
C ASP A 124 8.78 4.77 -0.43
N ALA A 125 8.74 5.27 -1.68
CA ALA A 125 8.21 4.51 -2.80
C ALA A 125 9.02 3.22 -3.05
N GLU A 126 10.34 3.27 -2.89
CA GLU A 126 11.20 2.10 -3.10
C GLU A 126 10.96 1.03 -2.01
N GLY A 127 10.81 1.45 -0.76
CA GLY A 127 10.43 0.59 0.35
C GLY A 127 9.09 -0.10 0.11
N LEU A 128 8.10 0.64 -0.37
CA LEU A 128 6.80 0.05 -0.73
C LEU A 128 6.92 -0.98 -1.86
N VAL A 129 7.68 -0.67 -2.92
CA VAL A 129 7.90 -1.60 -4.03
C VAL A 129 8.57 -2.88 -3.55
N ARG A 130 9.59 -2.80 -2.68
CA ARG A 130 10.25 -3.98 -2.10
C ARG A 130 9.23 -4.89 -1.41
N ILE A 131 8.33 -4.30 -0.60
CA ILE A 131 7.28 -5.03 0.11
C ILE A 131 6.21 -5.58 -0.84
N MET A 132 5.84 -4.86 -1.90
CA MET A 132 4.89 -5.33 -2.91
C MET A 132 5.41 -6.56 -3.65
N LEU A 133 6.71 -6.57 -4.00
CA LEU A 133 7.34 -7.70 -4.69
C LEU A 133 7.59 -8.88 -3.76
N ARG A 134 7.89 -8.61 -2.48
CA ARG A 134 8.16 -9.60 -1.45
C ARG A 134 7.56 -9.13 -0.12
N PRO A 135 6.32 -9.54 0.20
CA PRO A 135 5.70 -9.22 1.46
C PRO A 135 6.33 -10.07 2.57
N GLU A 136 7.53 -9.69 2.98
CA GLU A 136 8.17 -10.05 4.23
C GLU A 136 7.82 -8.93 5.22
N GLY A 137 7.47 -9.25 6.47
CA GLY A 137 6.90 -8.29 7.42
C GLY A 137 7.63 -6.94 7.50
N VAL A 138 6.87 -5.87 7.71
CA VAL A 138 7.38 -4.51 8.01
C VAL A 138 7.81 -4.41 9.47
#